data_AF-A0A357M2F2-F1
#
_entry.id   AF-A0A357M2F2-F1
#
_cell.length_a   1.000
_cell.length_b   1.000
_cell.length_c   1.000
_cell.angle_alpha   90.00
_cell.angle_beta   90.00
_cell.angle_gamma   90.00
#
_symmetry.space_group_name_H-M   'P 1'
#
loop_
_entity.id
_entity.type
_entity.pdbx_description
1 polymer ?
#
loop_
_entity_poly.entity_id
_entity_poly.type
_entity_poly.pdbx_seq_one_letter_code
_entity_poly.pdbx_strand_id
1 'polypeptide(L)'
;AYNNEEGVGQAIRECGVARDELFITTKVWNPDQGYESTLKAFEVSRRKLGLDYIDLYLIHWPVVGKYRETWKALIHLQEEGLIKSIGVSNFQIHHLKEIIED
;
A
#
# COMPACT_ATOMS: atom_id res chain seq x y z
N ALA A 1 -7.39 5.90 6.31
CA ALA A 1 -8.49 5.15 6.95
C ALA A 1 -8.33 5.08 8.47
N TYR A 2 -7.21 4.56 9.00
CA TYR A 2 -7.06 4.32 10.45
C TYR A 2 -6.36 5.44 11.22
N ASN A 3 -5.66 6.33 10.52
CA ASN A 3 -5.06 7.56 11.07
C ASN A 3 -4.12 7.32 12.26
N ASN A 4 -3.47 6.15 12.32
CA ASN A 4 -2.60 5.75 13.41
C ASN A 4 -1.20 5.28 12.93
N GLU A 5 -0.86 5.50 11.65
CA GLU A 5 0.44 5.11 11.07
C GLU A 5 1.63 5.74 11.80
N GLU A 6 1.48 6.98 12.31
CA GLU A 6 2.53 7.64 13.10
C GLU A 6 2.81 6.90 14.42
N GLY A 7 1.75 6.49 15.13
CA GLY A 7 1.87 5.70 16.36
C GLY A 7 2.41 4.30 16.11
N VAL A 8 1.99 3.65 15.01
CA VAL A 8 2.56 2.35 14.59
C VAL A 8 4.05 2.50 14.26
N GLY A 9 4.42 3.54 13.52
CA GLY A 9 5.81 3.85 13.20
C GLY A 9 6.67 4.08 14.44
N GLN A 10 6.14 4.80 15.43
CA GLN A 10 6.79 4.97 16.72
C GLN A 10 7.01 3.63 17.43
N ALA A 11 5.99 2.78 17.52
CA ALA A 11 6.10 1.47 18.15
C ALA A 11 7.12 0.57 17.44
N ILE A 12 7.20 0.60 16.11
CA ILE A 12 8.21 -0.14 15.34
C ILE A 12 9.63 0.29 15.76
N ARG A 13 9.88 1.60 15.90
CA ARG A 13 11.21 2.12 16.30
C ARG A 13 11.56 1.77 17.75
N GLU A 14 10.57 1.75 18.63
CA GLU A 14 10.78 1.54 20.08
C GLU A 14 10.82 0.06 20.49
N CYS A 15 10.27 -0.85 19.68
CA CYS A 15 10.13 -2.25 20.07
C CYS A 15 11.46 -3.04 20.12
N GLY A 16 12.55 -2.51 19.56
CA GLY A 16 13.88 -3.14 19.59
C GLY A 16 14.05 -4.37 18.69
N VAL A 17 13.05 -4.71 17.86
CA VAL A 17 13.12 -5.79 16.87
C VAL A 17 13.70 -5.24 15.56
N ALA A 18 14.59 -6.00 14.91
CA ALA A 18 15.16 -5.60 13.63
C ALA A 18 14.06 -5.43 12.57
N ARG A 19 14.20 -4.42 11.70
CA ARG A 19 13.15 -4.06 10.74
C ARG A 19 12.84 -5.19 9.76
N ASP A 20 13.84 -5.97 9.36
CA ASP A 20 13.73 -7.11 8.45
C ASP A 20 13.10 -8.37 9.09
N GLU A 21 12.91 -8.38 10.41
CA GLU A 21 12.13 -9.41 11.13
C GLU A 21 10.64 -9.04 11.28
N LEU A 22 10.26 -7.81 10.89
CA LEU A 22 8.87 -7.33 10.95
C LEU A 22 8.22 -7.34 9.57
N PHE A 23 6.93 -7.71 9.52
CA PHE A 23 6.12 -7.62 8.32
C PHE A 23 5.04 -6.55 8.48
N ILE A 24 5.22 -5.41 7.80
CA ILE A 24 4.33 -4.25 7.91
C ILE A 24 3.43 -4.14 6.69
N THR A 25 2.12 -4.10 6.93
CA THR A 25 1.10 -3.91 5.90
C THR A 25 0.35 -2.60 6.11
N THR A 26 0.23 -1.80 5.05
CA THR A 26 -0.72 -0.65 5.01
C THR A 26 -1.47 -0.63 3.67
N LYS A 27 -2.39 0.33 3.49
CA LYS A 27 -3.37 0.30 2.39
C LYS A 27 -3.63 1.69 1.82
N VAL A 28 -3.73 1.81 0.49
CA VAL A 28 -4.22 3.03 -0.17
C VAL A 28 -5.73 3.16 0.05
N TRP A 29 -6.17 4.33 0.54
CA TRP A 29 -7.59 4.58 0.83
C TRP A 29 -8.36 5.00 -0.42
N ASN A 30 -9.68 4.86 -0.39
CA ASN A 30 -10.56 5.02 -1.54
C ASN A 30 -10.45 6.39 -2.25
N PRO A 31 -10.39 7.54 -1.54
CA PRO A 31 -10.24 8.85 -2.17
C PRO A 31 -8.91 9.02 -2.92
N ASP A 32 -7.88 8.28 -2.51
CA ASP A 32 -6.51 8.41 -2.99
C ASP A 32 -6.19 7.47 -4.17
N GLN A 33 -7.18 6.74 -4.68
CA GLN A 33 -7.00 5.88 -5.86
C GLN A 33 -6.84 6.68 -7.17
N GLY A 34 -6.22 6.04 -8.17
CA GLY A 34 -5.62 6.64 -9.36
C GLY A 34 -4.09 6.55 -9.31
N TYR A 35 -3.42 6.55 -10.47
CA TYR A 35 -1.97 6.29 -10.55
C TYR A 35 -1.16 7.28 -9.68
N GLU A 36 -1.16 8.57 -10.06
CA GLU A 36 -0.42 9.63 -9.37
C GLU A 36 -0.85 9.85 -7.91
N SER A 37 -2.13 9.74 -7.62
CA SER A 37 -2.67 9.88 -6.26
C SER A 37 -2.21 8.73 -5.36
N THR A 38 -2.12 7.51 -5.90
CA THR A 38 -1.62 6.35 -5.17
C THR A 38 -0.14 6.51 -4.82
N LEU A 39 0.70 7.01 -5.75
CA LEU A 39 2.12 7.28 -5.47
C LEU A 39 2.28 8.29 -4.33
N LYS A 40 1.51 9.38 -4.36
CA LYS A 40 1.51 10.40 -3.30
C LYS A 40 1.04 9.83 -1.97
N ALA A 41 -0.04 9.06 -1.96
CA ALA A 41 -0.60 8.48 -0.75
C ALA A 41 0.35 7.44 -0.13
N PHE A 42 0.99 6.61 -0.96
CA PHE A 42 2.04 5.70 -0.51
C PHE A 42 3.16 6.44 0.21
N GLU A 43 3.68 7.51 -0.38
CA GLU A 43 4.77 8.28 0.23
C GLU A 43 4.36 8.92 1.56
N VAL A 44 3.10 9.39 1.67
CA VAL A 44 2.56 9.89 2.94
C VAL A 44 2.53 8.79 4.01
N SER A 45 1.99 7.61 3.68
CA SER A 45 1.94 6.46 4.59
C SER A 45 3.35 6.01 5.00
N ARG A 46 4.26 5.88 4.04
CA ARG A 46 5.65 5.47 4.26
C ARG A 46 6.38 6.43 5.20
N ARG A 47 6.19 7.75 5.03
CA ARG A 47 6.75 8.78 5.92
C ARG A 47 6.15 8.75 7.31
N LYS A 48 4.84 8.57 7.44
CA LYS A 48 4.17 8.47 8.75
C LYS A 48 4.66 7.25 9.53
N LEU A 49 4.78 6.11 8.87
CA LEU A 49 5.39 4.91 9.45
C LEU A 49 6.88 5.10 9.72
N GLY A 50 7.55 5.97 8.96
CA GLY A 50 8.99 6.23 9.07
C GLY A 50 9.83 5.05 8.58
N LEU A 51 9.45 4.46 7.44
CA LEU A 51 10.08 3.27 6.88
C LEU A 51 10.68 3.55 5.50
N ASP A 52 11.75 2.83 5.15
CA ASP A 52 12.33 2.91 3.80
C ASP A 52 11.52 2.10 2.79
N TYR A 53 10.93 0.98 3.22
CA TYR A 53 10.05 0.13 2.42
C TYR A 53 8.87 -0.42 3.23
N ILE A 54 7.82 -0.82 2.52
CA ILE A 54 6.64 -1.50 3.07
C ILE A 54 6.62 -2.95 2.58
N ASP A 55 6.30 -3.91 3.45
CA ASP A 55 6.31 -5.33 3.09
C ASP A 55 5.12 -5.69 2.21
N LEU A 56 3.93 -5.20 2.55
CA LEU A 56 2.71 -5.39 1.76
C LEU A 56 1.89 -4.09 1.67
N TYR A 57 1.57 -3.68 0.45
CA TYR A 57 0.66 -2.57 0.21
C TYR A 57 -0.59 -3.04 -0.54
N LEU A 58 -1.75 -2.66 -0.01
CA LEU A 58 -3.05 -3.14 -0.51
C LEU A 58 -3.92 -2.02 -1.06
N ILE A 59 -4.66 -2.29 -2.14
CA ILE A 59 -5.86 -1.51 -2.48
C ILE A 59 -6.92 -1.81 -1.43
N HIS A 60 -7.38 -0.80 -0.66
CA HIS A 60 -8.29 -1.06 0.46
C HIS A 60 -9.68 -1.53 0.00
N TRP A 61 -10.24 -0.93 -1.06
CA TRP A 61 -11.50 -1.38 -1.70
C TRP A 61 -11.44 -1.14 -3.20
N PRO A 62 -12.14 -1.93 -4.03
CA PRO A 62 -12.24 -1.64 -5.46
C PRO A 62 -13.11 -0.40 -5.69
N VAL A 63 -12.51 0.74 -6.07
CA VAL A 63 -13.25 1.93 -6.53
C VAL A 63 -13.40 1.86 -8.05
N VAL A 64 -14.64 1.73 -8.51
CA VAL A 64 -14.98 1.61 -9.93
C VAL A 64 -14.30 2.71 -10.75
N GLY A 65 -13.63 2.31 -11.83
CA GLY A 65 -12.91 3.20 -12.73
C GLY A 65 -11.56 3.71 -12.22
N LYS A 66 -11.10 3.30 -11.03
CA LYS A 66 -9.82 3.75 -10.46
C LYS A 66 -8.85 2.62 -10.10
N TYR A 67 -9.32 1.47 -9.66
CA TYR A 67 -8.44 0.44 -9.09
C TYR A 67 -7.43 -0.14 -10.09
N ARG A 68 -7.70 -0.13 -11.40
CA ARG A 68 -6.72 -0.57 -12.43
C ARG A 68 -5.49 0.35 -12.48
N GLU A 69 -5.73 1.66 -12.52
CA GLU A 69 -4.64 2.65 -12.49
C GLU A 69 -3.92 2.66 -11.14
N THR A 70 -4.64 2.41 -10.03
CA THR A 70 -4.00 2.18 -8.73
C THR A 70 -3.13 0.91 -8.75
N TRP A 71 -3.57 -0.18 -9.39
CA TRP A 71 -2.79 -1.40 -9.49
C TRP A 71 -1.47 -1.18 -10.25
N LYS A 72 -1.50 -0.43 -11.35
CA LYS A 72 -0.29 -0.01 -12.07
C LYS A 72 0.68 0.80 -11.19
N ALA A 73 0.17 1.70 -10.35
CA ALA A 73 1.01 2.41 -9.40
C ALA A 73 1.63 1.50 -8.33
N LEU A 74 0.90 0.48 -7.88
CA LEU A 74 1.44 -0.55 -6.96
C LEU A 74 2.58 -1.33 -7.63
N ILE A 75 2.41 -1.76 -8.89
CA ILE A 75 3.46 -2.43 -9.68
C ILE A 75 4.69 -1.53 -9.78
N HIS A 76 4.52 -0.27 -10.17
CA HIS A 76 5.62 0.69 -10.27
C HIS A 76 6.41 0.83 -8.96
N LEU A 77 5.72 1.02 -7.83
CA LEU A 77 6.36 1.12 -6.51
C LEU A 77 7.05 -0.19 -6.07
N GLN A 78 6.57 -1.33 -6.55
CA GLN A 78 7.23 -2.63 -6.33
C GLN A 78 8.51 -2.74 -7.16
N GLU A 79 8.48 -2.34 -8.44
CA GLU A 79 9.65 -2.31 -9.32
C GLU A 79 10.75 -1.36 -8.80
N GLU A 80 10.37 -0.23 -8.20
CA GLU A 80 11.29 0.68 -7.51
C GLU A 80 11.85 0.12 -6.19
N GLY A 81 11.33 -1.02 -5.71
CA GLY A 81 11.78 -1.68 -4.48
C GLY A 81 11.26 -1.06 -3.19
N LEU A 82 10.35 -0.08 -3.28
CA LEU A 82 9.72 0.59 -2.13
C LEU A 82 8.64 -0.28 -1.47
N ILE A 83 8.12 -1.27 -2.22
CA ILE A 83 7.16 -2.26 -1.74
C ILE A 83 7.69 -3.66 -2.06
N LYS A 84 7.67 -4.60 -1.11
CA LYS A 84 8.09 -5.98 -1.37
C LYS A 84 7.00 -6.79 -2.08
N SER A 85 5.77 -6.71 -1.58
CA SER A 85 4.60 -7.40 -2.12
C SER A 85 3.42 -6.44 -2.31
N ILE A 86 2.64 -6.64 -3.37
CA ILE A 86 1.42 -5.88 -3.64
C ILE A 86 0.20 -6.80 -3.57
N GLY A 87 -0.96 -6.24 -3.25
CA GLY A 87 -2.19 -7.01 -3.19
C GLY A 87 -3.45 -6.16 -3.11
N VAL A 88 -4.55 -6.83 -2.80
CA VAL A 88 -5.88 -6.21 -2.75
C VAL A 88 -6.63 -6.62 -1.49
N SER A 89 -7.59 -5.79 -1.08
CA SER A 89 -8.53 -6.06 0.01
C SER A 89 -9.95 -5.82 -0.49
N ASN A 90 -10.89 -6.67 -0.08
CA ASN A 90 -12.30 -6.58 -0.45
C ASN A 90 -12.60 -6.71 -1.96
N PHE A 91 -11.71 -7.36 -2.72
CA PHE A 91 -11.95 -7.65 -4.13
C PHE A 91 -12.81 -8.90 -4.29
N GLN A 92 -13.57 -8.94 -5.39
CA GLN A 92 -14.34 -10.10 -5.83
C GLN A 92 -13.70 -10.67 -7.11
N ILE A 93 -14.15 -11.84 -7.55
CA ILE A 93 -13.58 -12.54 -8.71
C ILE A 93 -13.51 -11.64 -9.96
N HIS A 94 -14.57 -10.88 -10.26
CA HIS A 94 -14.58 -10.01 -11.44
C HIS A 94 -13.55 -8.86 -11.32
N HIS A 95 -13.42 -8.24 -10.15
CA HIS A 95 -12.37 -7.23 -9.90
C HIS A 95 -10.96 -7.79 -10.08
N LEU A 96 -10.72 -9.03 -9.62
CA LEU A 96 -9.41 -9.69 -9.77
C LEU A 96 -9.09 -9.97 -11.25
N LYS A 97 -10.06 -10.48 -12.01
CA LYS A 97 -9.87 -10.73 -13.45
C LYS A 97 -9.45 -9.46 -14.18
N GLU A 98 -10.10 -8.33 -13.88
CA GLU A 98 -9.80 -7.05 -14.51
C GLU A 98 -8.38 -6.52 -14.27
N ILE A 99 -7.71 -6.89 -13.16
CA ILE A 99 -6.31 -6.47 -12.89
C ILE A 99 -5.28 -7.53 -13.26
N ILE A 100 -5.69 -8.77 -13.51
CA ILE A 100 -4.82 -9.87 -13.96
C ILE A 100 -4.71 -9.86 -15.49
N GLU A 101 -5.78 -9.46 -16.18
CA GLU A 101 -5.87 -9.44 -17.65
C GLU A 101 -5.47 -8.08 -18.26
N ASP A 102 -5.13 -7.08 -17.43
CA ASP A 102 -4.64 -5.74 -17.83
C ASP A 102 -3.13 -5.75 -18.10
#